data_AF-E8R2P5-F1
#
_entry.id   AF-E8R2P5-F1
#
_cell.length_a   1.000
_cell.length_b   1.000
_cell.length_c   1.000
_cell.angle_alpha   90.00
_cell.angle_beta   90.00
_cell.angle_gamma   90.00
#
_symmetry.space_group_name_H-M   'P 1'
#
loop_
_entity.id
_entity.type
_entity.pdbx_description
1 polymer ?
#
loop_
_entity_poly.entity_id
_entity_poly.type
_entity_poly.pdbx_seq_one_letter_code
_entity_poly.pdbx_strand_id
1 'polypeptide(L)'
;MSSSIPLEDRPDYDGNLGGSRRQRVRRAALIAGGVTLAVLLFLYVGVWQWMICRIEVPPNHSLMLRYKGPFPPFLRPGLKPVEGDLVDLDESGQPKAIGVLRVMPGPGRHFYSPLEYETVLVPDTIIKPGEIGVVTSKLGKPLPEGAILADSEEYKGVRRRVLTPGRYRINTHYAFEVRPENLGVVAGINLPPNQTDLIRAGYVGVVTNKAADPRSDQGKGVQKQVLQPGLYFLNPLEKRVDIVSIGYNELSITYEVEQENDAFDPNARRRATEVRLSPREFQKGNVAGAPNTPVDPAVFEVPPDPVIKKDTGISFRSSDGFNIYMDFTTIWGVLPDQATEVVRNFGSLKDVEAKVVKPQVESICRNQGTKRGAVDLLVGDSREAFQTDAAEELERVLAEKNLTLLFALTRHIYVPNVVRQPIQRATIANENKKTRDQEQLTAKARADLQRAIAQVTLEEGRTRAETNRLVAELKATGQKKAREIEATTEQLKASIELQTALIEAQVTKLLGEATAKKSELANIAEAEKFQLLVEALGGSQAYGRYLFAENLPDQISLNVFYAGPGTLWTDLKGFQEAMMGRMVSENPNPTAAPPAASASANPTASPVSDGPPATGRLDPTASRR
;
A
#
# COMPACT_ATOMS: atom_id res chain seq x y z
N MET A 1 -122.77 98.31 59.41
CA MET A 1 -122.88 96.84 59.53
C MET A 1 -121.58 96.23 58.99
N SER A 2 -120.89 95.28 59.64
CA SER A 2 -121.26 93.91 60.10
C SER A 2 -121.05 92.86 58.98
N SER A 3 -120.40 91.69 59.15
CA SER A 3 -119.60 91.16 60.28
C SER A 3 -118.91 89.79 59.99
N SER A 4 -117.64 89.64 60.39
CA SER A 4 -116.98 88.46 61.07
C SER A 4 -116.89 87.01 60.49
N ILE A 5 -115.63 86.51 60.34
CA ILE A 5 -115.06 85.20 60.88
C ILE A 5 -115.53 83.84 60.23
N PRO A 6 -114.72 82.74 60.06
CA PRO A 6 -113.31 82.51 59.60
C PRO A 6 -113.13 81.24 58.65
N LEU A 7 -111.89 80.79 58.32
CA LEU A 7 -111.35 79.37 58.36
C LEU A 7 -110.14 79.02 57.43
N GLU A 8 -109.23 78.19 57.98
CA GLU A 8 -108.35 77.10 57.46
C GLU A 8 -107.62 77.03 56.08
N ASP A 9 -106.27 77.01 56.18
CA ASP A 9 -105.22 76.10 55.62
C ASP A 9 -105.06 75.73 54.11
N ARG A 10 -103.77 75.53 53.75
CA ARG A 10 -103.13 74.77 52.64
C ARG A 10 -102.56 75.50 51.39
N PRO A 11 -101.48 74.93 50.79
CA PRO A 11 -100.51 75.72 50.01
C PRO A 11 -100.39 75.34 48.52
N ASP A 12 -99.77 76.22 47.74
CA ASP A 12 -99.30 75.97 46.37
C ASP A 12 -97.78 76.14 46.24
N TYR A 13 -97.18 75.42 45.28
CA TYR A 13 -95.74 75.40 45.00
C TYR A 13 -95.48 75.52 43.48
N ASP A 14 -94.29 76.01 43.12
CA ASP A 14 -93.68 76.06 41.77
C ASP A 14 -94.33 76.92 40.66
N GLY A 15 -93.52 77.26 39.63
CA GLY A 15 -94.04 77.62 38.30
C GLY A 15 -93.51 78.86 37.54
N ASN A 16 -92.44 79.55 37.96
CA ASN A 16 -92.04 80.82 37.30
C ASN A 16 -91.44 80.65 35.88
N LEU A 17 -92.29 80.75 34.85
CA LEU A 17 -92.02 80.39 33.44
C LEU A 17 -91.37 81.49 32.56
N GLY A 18 -90.71 82.50 33.13
CA GLY A 18 -90.22 83.68 32.39
C GLY A 18 -89.07 83.47 31.38
N GLY A 19 -88.18 82.49 31.59
CA GLY A 19 -86.89 82.42 30.86
C GLY A 19 -86.91 81.88 29.42
N SER A 20 -88.04 81.35 28.95
CA SER A 20 -88.04 80.34 27.89
C SER A 20 -87.67 80.83 26.47
N ARG A 21 -88.12 82.01 26.02
CA ARG A 21 -87.94 82.44 24.61
C ARG A 21 -86.47 82.70 24.21
N ARG A 22 -85.71 83.47 24.99
CA ARG A 22 -84.28 83.75 24.66
C ARG A 22 -83.41 82.49 24.75
N GLN A 23 -83.67 81.59 25.69
CA GLN A 23 -82.99 80.30 25.74
C GLN A 23 -83.38 79.39 24.56
N ARG A 24 -84.66 79.32 24.19
CA ARG A 24 -85.10 78.53 23.02
C ARG A 24 -84.49 79.04 21.71
N VAL A 25 -84.40 80.36 21.49
CA VAL A 25 -83.73 80.92 20.30
C VAL A 25 -82.23 80.63 20.29
N ARG A 26 -81.52 80.80 21.42
CA ARG A 26 -80.09 80.43 21.51
C ARG A 26 -79.85 78.93 21.32
N ARG A 27 -80.69 78.06 21.90
CA ARG A 27 -80.61 76.61 21.68
C ARG A 27 -80.93 76.23 20.24
N ALA A 28 -81.94 76.83 19.62
CA ALA A 28 -82.27 76.60 18.21
C ALA A 28 -81.14 77.07 17.28
N ALA A 29 -80.50 78.21 17.55
CA ALA A 29 -79.34 78.67 16.79
C ALA A 29 -78.11 77.76 16.97
N LEU A 30 -77.87 77.24 18.17
CA LEU A 30 -76.80 76.25 18.43
C LEU A 30 -77.09 74.89 17.77
N ILE A 31 -78.34 74.44 17.77
CA ILE A 31 -78.76 73.20 17.09
C ILE A 31 -78.66 73.39 15.57
N ALA A 32 -79.14 74.51 15.02
CA ALA A 32 -79.01 74.82 13.60
C ALA A 32 -77.54 74.93 13.18
N GLY A 33 -76.69 75.60 13.97
CA GLY A 33 -75.24 75.69 13.74
C GLY A 33 -74.53 74.33 13.85
N GLY A 34 -74.93 73.48 14.80
CA GLY A 34 -74.43 72.11 14.92
C GLY A 34 -74.84 71.24 13.73
N VAL A 35 -76.09 71.36 13.26
CA VAL A 35 -76.59 70.64 12.09
C VAL A 35 -75.93 71.13 10.80
N THR A 36 -75.77 72.44 10.59
CA THR A 36 -75.07 72.94 9.39
C THR A 36 -73.59 72.58 9.42
N LEU A 37 -72.92 72.62 10.57
CA LEU A 37 -71.53 72.17 10.70
C LEU A 37 -71.41 70.65 10.49
N ALA A 38 -72.35 69.85 10.98
CA ALA A 38 -72.38 68.40 10.72
C ALA A 38 -72.65 68.08 9.24
N VAL A 39 -73.54 68.82 8.56
CA VAL A 39 -73.78 68.69 7.11
C VAL A 39 -72.55 69.12 6.31
N LEU A 40 -71.90 70.22 6.67
CA LEU A 40 -70.65 70.65 6.04
C LEU A 40 -69.51 69.64 6.25
N LEU A 41 -69.40 69.05 7.44
CA LEU A 41 -68.43 68.00 7.74
C LEU A 41 -68.74 66.70 6.97
N PHE A 42 -70.02 66.32 6.85
CA PHE A 42 -70.45 65.19 6.03
C PHE A 42 -70.16 65.42 4.54
N LEU A 43 -70.42 66.61 4.01
CA LEU A 43 -70.06 66.97 2.63
C LEU A 43 -68.53 67.00 2.44
N TYR A 44 -67.78 67.53 3.41
CA TYR A 44 -66.32 67.58 3.35
C TYR A 44 -65.65 66.20 3.42
N VAL A 45 -66.12 65.29 4.29
CA VAL A 45 -65.57 63.94 4.39
C VAL A 45 -66.17 63.02 3.32
N GLY A 46 -67.50 62.89 3.30
CA GLY A 46 -68.22 61.93 2.45
C GLY A 46 -68.28 62.27 0.97
N VAL A 47 -68.22 63.54 0.58
CA VAL A 47 -68.17 63.96 -0.83
C VAL A 47 -66.77 64.44 -1.20
N TRP A 48 -66.23 65.47 -0.55
CA TRP A 48 -64.96 66.07 -0.96
C TRP A 48 -63.77 65.11 -0.77
N GLN A 49 -63.53 64.57 0.44
CA GLN A 49 -62.44 63.61 0.62
C GLN A 49 -62.70 62.28 -0.13
N TRP A 50 -63.91 61.72 -0.05
CA TRP A 50 -64.19 60.37 -0.58
C TRP A 50 -64.48 60.27 -2.08
N MET A 51 -64.99 61.33 -2.74
CA MET A 51 -65.27 61.34 -4.18
C MET A 51 -64.26 62.18 -4.99
N ILE A 52 -63.63 63.20 -4.39
CA ILE A 52 -62.75 64.14 -5.12
C ILE A 52 -61.27 63.96 -4.74
N CYS A 53 -60.94 63.72 -3.46
CA CYS A 53 -59.55 63.49 -3.04
C CYS A 53 -59.09 62.01 -3.11
N ARG A 54 -60.03 61.05 -3.23
CA ARG A 54 -59.71 59.61 -3.29
C ARG A 54 -59.05 59.27 -4.63
N ILE A 55 -57.83 58.76 -4.56
CA ILE A 55 -57.09 58.23 -5.71
C ILE A 55 -56.72 56.78 -5.41
N GLU A 56 -57.03 55.87 -6.33
CA GLU A 56 -56.77 54.43 -6.19
C GLU A 56 -55.70 54.02 -7.20
N VAL A 57 -54.52 53.66 -6.69
CA VAL A 57 -53.32 53.40 -7.48
C VAL A 57 -53.27 51.91 -7.83
N PRO A 58 -53.29 51.55 -9.13
CA PRO A 58 -53.29 50.16 -9.55
C PRO A 58 -51.94 49.48 -9.23
N PRO A 59 -51.90 48.13 -9.15
CA PRO A 59 -50.65 47.40 -8.94
C PRO A 59 -49.61 47.74 -10.02
N ASN A 60 -48.34 47.70 -9.61
CA ASN A 60 -47.17 48.07 -10.43
C ASN A 60 -47.14 49.51 -10.94
N HIS A 61 -47.92 50.41 -10.32
CA HIS A 61 -47.81 51.85 -10.50
C HIS A 61 -47.59 52.53 -9.14
N SER A 62 -47.01 53.71 -9.20
CA SER A 62 -46.84 54.64 -8.09
C SER A 62 -47.31 56.04 -8.48
N LEU A 63 -47.67 56.84 -7.48
CA LEU A 63 -48.02 58.25 -7.68
C LEU A 63 -46.78 59.13 -7.69
N MET A 64 -46.49 59.74 -8.84
CA MET A 64 -45.71 60.98 -8.85
C MET A 64 -46.62 62.11 -8.36
N LEU A 65 -46.19 62.77 -7.28
CA LEU A 65 -46.88 63.91 -6.70
C LEU A 65 -46.10 65.19 -6.95
N ARG A 66 -46.75 66.21 -7.54
CA ARG A 66 -46.27 67.59 -7.56
C ARG A 66 -47.12 68.43 -6.61
N TYR A 67 -46.53 68.89 -5.51
CA TYR A 67 -47.18 69.80 -4.57
C TYR A 67 -47.16 71.22 -5.14
N LYS A 68 -48.33 71.84 -5.23
CA LYS A 68 -48.57 73.20 -5.74
C LYS A 68 -48.50 74.27 -4.65
N GLY A 69 -48.69 73.87 -3.39
CA GLY A 69 -48.80 74.76 -2.24
C GLY A 69 -50.02 74.44 -1.38
N PRO A 70 -50.14 75.08 -0.19
CA PRO A 70 -51.27 74.89 0.70
C PRO A 70 -52.54 75.51 0.11
N PHE A 71 -53.70 74.89 0.36
CA PHE A 71 -55.00 75.47 0.00
C PHE A 71 -55.94 75.60 1.21
N PRO A 72 -56.43 76.81 1.55
CA PRO A 72 -56.11 78.10 0.93
C PRO A 72 -54.69 78.62 1.24
N PRO A 73 -54.11 79.49 0.38
CA PRO A 73 -52.67 79.78 0.36
C PRO A 73 -52.11 80.51 1.59
N PHE A 74 -52.97 81.05 2.47
CA PHE A 74 -52.53 81.72 3.70
C PHE A 74 -52.19 80.76 4.85
N LEU A 75 -52.42 79.44 4.73
CA LEU A 75 -52.12 78.48 5.81
C LEU A 75 -50.62 78.27 6.07
N ARG A 76 -49.75 78.46 5.07
CA ARG A 76 -48.28 78.43 5.23
C ARG A 76 -47.60 79.48 4.34
N PRO A 77 -47.52 80.75 4.77
CA PRO A 77 -46.75 81.75 4.04
C PRO A 77 -45.25 81.40 4.09
N GLY A 78 -44.58 81.44 2.94
CA GLY A 78 -43.12 81.36 2.83
C GLY A 78 -42.52 80.11 2.17
N LEU A 79 -43.31 79.10 1.78
CA LEU A 79 -42.79 78.00 0.96
C LEU A 79 -42.33 78.53 -0.40
N LYS A 80 -41.10 78.20 -0.79
CA LYS A 80 -40.53 78.53 -2.10
C LYS A 80 -40.68 77.36 -3.07
N PRO A 81 -40.74 77.61 -4.39
CA PRO A 81 -40.51 76.56 -5.38
C PRO A 81 -39.05 76.09 -5.30
N VAL A 82 -38.83 74.77 -5.39
CA VAL A 82 -37.51 74.18 -5.62
C VAL A 82 -37.40 73.82 -7.09
N GLU A 83 -36.48 74.49 -7.79
CA GLU A 83 -36.18 74.23 -9.19
C GLU A 83 -34.96 73.31 -9.30
N GLY A 84 -35.10 72.20 -10.03
CA GLY A 84 -33.99 71.31 -10.35
C GLY A 84 -33.62 70.25 -9.30
N ASP A 85 -34.40 70.06 -8.24
CA ASP A 85 -34.25 68.97 -7.26
C ASP A 85 -35.63 68.45 -6.78
N LEU A 86 -35.66 67.33 -6.05
CA LEU A 86 -36.84 66.70 -5.47
C LEU A 86 -37.12 67.21 -4.05
N VAL A 87 -38.39 67.48 -3.76
CA VAL A 87 -38.86 67.94 -2.45
C VAL A 87 -38.96 66.76 -1.49
N ASP A 88 -38.26 66.87 -0.36
CA ASP A 88 -38.37 65.94 0.75
C ASP A 88 -39.54 66.30 1.69
N LEU A 89 -40.00 65.28 2.42
CA LEU A 89 -40.98 65.43 3.48
C LEU A 89 -40.30 65.82 4.81
N ASP A 90 -41.02 66.56 5.64
CA ASP A 90 -40.80 66.73 7.07
C ASP A 90 -41.24 65.48 7.85
N GLU A 91 -40.79 65.39 9.11
CA GLU A 91 -41.16 64.31 10.05
C GLU A 91 -42.68 64.16 10.23
N SER A 92 -43.44 65.25 10.05
CA SER A 92 -44.91 65.25 10.06
C SER A 92 -45.56 64.76 8.75
N GLY A 93 -44.80 64.22 7.80
CA GLY A 93 -45.30 63.76 6.50
C GLY A 93 -45.75 64.88 5.56
N GLN A 94 -45.18 66.08 5.72
CA GLN A 94 -45.57 67.30 5.00
C GLN A 94 -44.44 67.77 4.06
N PRO A 95 -44.75 68.37 2.90
CA PRO A 95 -43.73 68.81 1.95
C PRO A 95 -43.04 70.10 2.40
N LYS A 96 -41.70 70.11 2.40
CA LYS A 96 -40.85 71.25 2.78
C LYS A 96 -40.93 72.44 1.83
N ALA A 97 -41.28 72.20 0.57
CA ALA A 97 -41.25 73.18 -0.51
C ALA A 97 -42.32 72.88 -1.58
N ILE A 98 -42.52 73.82 -2.50
CA ILE A 98 -43.38 73.64 -3.68
C ILE A 98 -42.53 72.93 -4.76
N GLY A 99 -43.04 71.84 -5.33
CA GLY A 99 -42.27 71.02 -6.27
C GLY A 99 -42.69 69.55 -6.34
N VAL A 100 -41.88 68.73 -7.00
CA VAL A 100 -42.10 67.28 -7.16
C VAL A 100 -41.54 66.54 -5.96
N LEU A 101 -42.34 65.67 -5.32
CA LEU A 101 -41.92 64.94 -4.13
C LEU A 101 -40.93 63.80 -4.46
N ARG A 102 -39.94 63.58 -3.58
CA ARG A 102 -39.00 62.45 -3.67
C ARG A 102 -39.69 61.11 -3.45
N VAL A 103 -40.62 61.05 -2.50
CA VAL A 103 -41.38 59.84 -2.16
C VAL A 103 -42.59 59.70 -3.06
N MET A 104 -42.70 58.58 -3.78
CA MET A 104 -43.87 58.23 -4.57
C MET A 104 -44.72 57.17 -3.81
N PRO A 105 -45.98 57.46 -3.46
CA PRO A 105 -46.87 56.47 -2.85
C PRO A 105 -47.12 55.28 -3.79
N GLY A 106 -47.01 54.07 -3.26
CA GLY A 106 -47.23 52.82 -4.01
C GLY A 106 -48.70 52.46 -4.20
N PRO A 107 -49.00 51.25 -4.71
CA PRO A 107 -50.37 50.79 -4.96
C PRO A 107 -51.22 50.76 -3.68
N GLY A 108 -52.48 51.20 -3.79
CA GLY A 108 -53.38 51.39 -2.65
C GLY A 108 -54.31 52.59 -2.83
N ARG A 109 -55.07 52.92 -1.78
CA ARG A 109 -55.95 54.10 -1.74
C ARG A 109 -55.25 55.23 -1.00
N HIS A 110 -55.11 56.37 -1.67
CA HIS A 110 -54.54 57.59 -1.10
C HIS A 110 -55.55 58.73 -1.19
N PHE A 111 -55.42 59.70 -0.29
CA PHE A 111 -56.29 60.87 -0.23
C PHE A 111 -55.46 62.13 -0.41
N TYR A 112 -55.47 62.70 -1.62
CA TYR A 112 -54.74 63.92 -1.96
C TYR A 112 -55.69 64.94 -2.58
N SER A 113 -55.69 66.17 -2.05
CA SER A 113 -56.52 67.26 -2.57
C SER A 113 -56.02 67.70 -3.96
N PRO A 114 -56.84 67.65 -5.02
CA PRO A 114 -56.43 68.09 -6.37
C PRO A 114 -56.06 69.58 -6.48
N LEU A 115 -56.44 70.37 -5.46
CA LEU A 115 -56.08 71.79 -5.34
C LEU A 115 -54.64 71.98 -4.84
N GLU A 116 -54.15 71.07 -3.99
CA GLU A 116 -52.81 71.13 -3.38
C GLU A 116 -51.79 70.25 -4.10
N TYR A 117 -52.24 69.10 -4.64
CA TYR A 117 -51.41 68.09 -5.26
C TYR A 117 -51.85 67.84 -6.71
N GLU A 118 -50.87 67.64 -7.57
CA GLU A 118 -51.03 67.13 -8.92
C GLU A 118 -50.45 65.73 -8.99
N THR A 119 -51.25 64.81 -9.52
CA THR A 119 -51.06 63.36 -9.38
C THR A 119 -50.90 62.72 -10.75
N VAL A 120 -49.73 62.16 -11.02
CA VAL A 120 -49.43 61.44 -12.25
C VAL A 120 -49.14 59.98 -11.92
N LEU A 121 -49.81 59.05 -12.60
CA LEU A 121 -49.52 57.63 -12.48
C LEU A 121 -48.25 57.30 -13.27
N VAL A 122 -47.23 56.79 -12.58
CA VAL A 122 -45.96 56.36 -13.16
C VAL A 122 -45.81 54.85 -12.93
N PRO A 123 -45.46 54.04 -13.96
CA PRO A 123 -45.21 52.61 -13.75
C PRO A 123 -43.97 52.38 -12.88
N ASP A 124 -44.05 51.41 -11.97
CA ASP A 124 -42.92 51.01 -11.13
C ASP A 124 -41.78 50.47 -12.02
N THR A 125 -40.54 50.90 -11.76
CA THR A 125 -39.39 50.41 -12.53
C THR A 125 -39.01 49.01 -12.05
N ILE A 126 -39.33 47.99 -12.86
CA ILE A 126 -38.99 46.59 -12.61
C ILE A 126 -37.69 46.25 -13.33
N ILE A 127 -36.72 45.75 -12.57
CA ILE A 127 -35.42 45.26 -13.06
C ILE A 127 -35.44 43.75 -12.85
N LYS A 128 -35.32 42.97 -13.92
CA LYS A 128 -35.44 41.50 -13.86
C LYS A 128 -34.23 40.88 -13.14
N PRO A 129 -34.35 39.64 -12.62
CA PRO A 129 -33.18 38.83 -12.31
C PRO A 129 -32.29 38.72 -13.55
N GLY A 130 -31.02 39.14 -13.45
CA GLY A 130 -30.14 39.27 -14.61
C GLY A 130 -30.13 40.65 -15.28
N GLU A 131 -30.76 41.68 -14.70
CA GLU A 131 -30.61 43.07 -15.13
C GLU A 131 -30.04 43.96 -14.00
N ILE A 132 -29.29 45.00 -14.36
CA ILE A 132 -28.94 46.14 -13.50
C ILE A 132 -29.57 47.41 -14.04
N GLY A 133 -30.12 48.23 -13.16
CA GLY A 133 -30.59 49.56 -13.51
C GLY A 133 -29.47 50.58 -13.40
N VAL A 134 -28.89 50.99 -14.54
CA VAL A 134 -27.96 52.12 -14.60
C VAL A 134 -28.79 53.41 -14.53
N VAL A 135 -28.64 54.18 -13.44
CA VAL A 135 -29.44 55.38 -13.17
C VAL A 135 -28.71 56.64 -13.60
N THR A 136 -29.36 57.47 -14.41
CA THR A 136 -28.90 58.82 -14.76
C THR A 136 -29.83 59.86 -14.12
N SER A 137 -29.27 60.81 -13.37
CA SER A 137 -30.03 61.95 -12.84
C SER A 137 -30.25 63.00 -13.93
N LYS A 138 -31.51 63.41 -14.13
CA LYS A 138 -31.89 64.56 -14.96
C LYS A 138 -31.86 65.88 -14.17
N LEU A 139 -31.91 65.77 -12.84
CA LEU A 139 -31.91 66.84 -11.85
C LEU A 139 -30.54 67.03 -11.20
N GLY A 140 -30.34 68.17 -10.55
CA GLY A 140 -29.08 68.58 -9.93
C GLY A 140 -28.24 69.56 -10.77
N LYS A 141 -27.13 70.00 -10.18
CA LYS A 141 -26.08 70.84 -10.76
C LYS A 141 -25.39 70.11 -11.93
N PRO A 142 -24.85 70.79 -12.96
CA PRO A 142 -23.98 70.15 -13.94
C PRO A 142 -22.77 69.51 -13.24
N LEU A 143 -22.22 68.43 -13.82
CA LEU A 143 -20.99 67.81 -13.30
C LEU A 143 -19.82 68.80 -13.40
N PRO A 144 -18.86 68.75 -12.44
CA PRO A 144 -17.60 69.47 -12.59
C PRO A 144 -16.81 68.95 -13.80
N GLU A 145 -16.03 69.83 -14.42
CA GLU A 145 -15.32 69.52 -15.66
C GLU A 145 -14.40 68.29 -15.52
N GLY A 146 -14.49 67.37 -16.48
CA GLY A 146 -13.75 66.10 -16.47
C GLY A 146 -14.40 64.95 -15.72
N ALA A 147 -15.45 65.19 -14.90
CA ALA A 147 -16.21 64.10 -14.28
C ALA A 147 -17.23 63.49 -15.26
N ILE A 148 -17.36 62.16 -15.24
CA ILE A 148 -18.32 61.39 -16.06
C ILE A 148 -19.49 60.86 -15.19
N LEU A 149 -19.28 60.75 -13.88
CA LEU A 149 -20.20 60.14 -12.92
C LEU A 149 -20.65 61.16 -11.87
N ALA A 150 -21.91 61.07 -11.47
CA ALA A 150 -22.49 61.86 -10.38
C ALA A 150 -22.13 61.22 -9.03
N ASP A 151 -21.15 61.79 -8.35
CA ASP A 151 -20.68 61.31 -7.05
C ASP A 151 -21.62 61.71 -5.89
N SER A 152 -22.27 62.87 -5.97
CA SER A 152 -23.31 63.32 -5.03
C SER A 152 -24.69 63.23 -5.67
N GLU A 153 -25.73 63.10 -4.84
CA GLU A 153 -27.14 63.21 -5.25
C GLU A 153 -27.44 64.55 -5.96
N GLU A 154 -26.68 65.60 -5.59
CA GLU A 154 -26.79 66.96 -6.12
C GLU A 154 -26.37 67.14 -7.59
N TYR A 155 -25.77 66.13 -8.25
CA TYR A 155 -25.20 66.27 -9.60
C TYR A 155 -25.99 65.52 -10.68
N LYS A 156 -26.19 66.20 -11.80
CA LYS A 156 -26.90 65.72 -12.99
C LYS A 156 -26.04 64.84 -13.88
N GLY A 157 -25.93 63.55 -13.55
CA GLY A 157 -25.21 62.57 -14.37
C GLY A 157 -25.51 61.12 -14.02
N VAL A 158 -24.73 60.20 -14.60
CA VAL A 158 -24.79 58.76 -14.32
C VAL A 158 -24.36 58.52 -12.88
N ARG A 159 -25.23 57.95 -12.04
CA ARG A 159 -24.92 57.61 -10.64
C ARG A 159 -24.05 56.34 -10.59
N ARG A 160 -23.06 56.31 -9.69
CA ARG A 160 -22.23 55.11 -9.43
C ARG A 160 -23.07 53.93 -8.95
N ARG A 161 -23.98 54.16 -8.00
CA ARG A 161 -24.85 53.13 -7.44
C ARG A 161 -25.92 52.71 -8.45
N VAL A 162 -25.76 51.51 -9.02
CA VAL A 162 -26.80 50.83 -9.79
C VAL A 162 -27.95 50.36 -8.89
N LEU A 163 -29.08 50.10 -9.52
CA LEU A 163 -30.20 49.38 -8.92
C LEU A 163 -30.04 47.88 -9.19
N THR A 164 -30.10 47.08 -8.12
CA THR A 164 -30.08 45.61 -8.19
C THR A 164 -31.40 45.06 -8.74
N PRO A 165 -31.51 43.77 -9.11
CA PRO A 165 -32.80 43.16 -9.45
C PRO A 165 -33.88 43.41 -8.39
N GLY A 166 -35.07 43.85 -8.83
CA GLY A 166 -36.15 44.28 -7.93
C GLY A 166 -37.15 45.26 -8.56
N ARG A 167 -38.10 45.75 -7.75
CA ARG A 167 -39.11 46.73 -8.16
C ARG A 167 -38.90 48.06 -7.41
N TYR A 168 -38.63 49.13 -8.16
CA TYR A 168 -38.26 50.44 -7.63
C TYR A 168 -39.32 51.50 -7.91
N ARG A 169 -39.69 52.23 -6.86
CA ARG A 169 -40.59 53.39 -6.92
C ARG A 169 -39.77 54.66 -7.05
N ILE A 170 -39.29 54.89 -8.26
CA ILE A 170 -38.42 56.01 -8.63
C ILE A 170 -39.07 56.85 -9.71
N ASN A 171 -38.85 58.17 -9.65
CA ASN A 171 -39.51 59.09 -10.58
C ASN A 171 -38.78 59.13 -11.94
N THR A 172 -39.07 58.14 -12.78
CA THR A 172 -38.50 57.98 -14.13
C THR A 172 -39.05 59.01 -15.14
N HIS A 173 -40.18 59.64 -14.84
CA HIS A 173 -40.77 60.68 -15.69
C HIS A 173 -40.01 62.01 -15.58
N TYR A 174 -39.74 62.47 -14.35
CA TYR A 174 -39.17 63.80 -14.09
C TYR A 174 -37.70 63.77 -13.63
N ALA A 175 -37.34 62.88 -12.71
CA ALA A 175 -36.07 62.98 -11.98
C ALA A 175 -34.94 62.11 -12.56
N PHE A 176 -35.26 60.88 -12.95
CA PHE A 176 -34.27 59.87 -13.31
C PHE A 176 -34.53 59.29 -14.70
N GLU A 177 -33.50 58.73 -15.30
CA GLU A 177 -33.57 57.79 -16.40
C GLU A 177 -32.93 56.49 -15.93
N VAL A 178 -33.60 55.36 -16.09
CA VAL A 178 -33.01 54.05 -15.80
C VAL A 178 -32.89 53.26 -17.08
N ARG A 179 -31.66 52.85 -17.38
CA ARG A 179 -31.35 51.95 -18.48
C ARG A 179 -31.13 50.57 -17.88
N PRO A 180 -32.03 49.59 -18.12
CA PRO A 180 -31.78 48.21 -17.74
C PRO A 180 -30.71 47.64 -18.67
N GLU A 181 -29.53 47.37 -18.13
CA GLU A 181 -28.48 46.65 -18.84
C GLU A 181 -28.47 45.20 -18.38
N ASN A 182 -28.37 44.26 -19.34
CA ASN A 182 -28.42 42.84 -19.05
C ASN A 182 -27.08 42.38 -18.49
N LEU A 183 -27.07 41.85 -17.26
CA LEU A 183 -26.09 40.83 -16.89
C LEU A 183 -26.47 39.62 -17.74
N GLY A 184 -25.55 39.10 -18.56
CA GLY A 184 -25.80 37.90 -19.40
C GLY A 184 -25.93 36.59 -18.60
N VAL A 185 -26.63 36.58 -17.46
CA VAL A 185 -26.92 35.40 -16.63
C VAL A 185 -28.01 34.57 -17.30
N VAL A 186 -27.72 34.11 -18.52
CA VAL A 186 -28.51 33.10 -19.20
C VAL A 186 -28.26 31.75 -18.53
N ALA A 187 -29.33 31.06 -18.17
CA ALA A 187 -29.24 29.74 -17.56
C ALA A 187 -28.83 28.70 -18.62
N GLY A 188 -27.55 28.33 -18.60
CA GLY A 188 -26.99 27.28 -19.45
C GLY A 188 -25.70 27.69 -20.17
N ILE A 189 -24.65 26.90 -19.92
CA ILE A 189 -23.51 26.57 -20.81
C ILE A 189 -23.09 27.64 -21.85
N ASN A 190 -21.84 28.13 -21.71
CA ASN A 190 -21.14 29.09 -22.59
C ASN A 190 -21.53 30.57 -22.44
N LEU A 191 -21.21 31.17 -21.29
CA LEU A 191 -21.07 32.63 -21.18
C LEU A 191 -19.75 33.09 -21.83
N PRO A 192 -19.70 34.25 -22.52
CA PRO A 192 -18.45 34.90 -22.91
C PRO A 192 -17.61 35.34 -21.70
N PRO A 193 -16.27 35.35 -21.78
CA PRO A 193 -15.39 35.61 -20.62
C PRO A 193 -15.42 37.05 -20.07
N ASN A 194 -16.03 38.01 -20.78
CA ASN A 194 -15.99 39.44 -20.40
C ASN A 194 -17.23 39.92 -19.61
N GLN A 195 -17.96 39.01 -18.96
CA GLN A 195 -19.20 39.35 -18.26
C GLN A 195 -18.96 39.68 -16.77
N THR A 196 -18.88 40.98 -16.49
CA THR A 196 -18.34 41.63 -15.27
C THR A 196 -18.86 41.14 -13.90
N ASP A 197 -20.06 40.54 -13.81
CA ASP A 197 -20.83 40.51 -12.56
C ASP A 197 -20.83 39.19 -11.79
N LEU A 198 -20.61 38.04 -12.44
CA LEU A 198 -20.63 36.71 -11.80
C LEU A 198 -19.26 36.02 -11.92
N ILE A 199 -18.46 36.16 -10.87
CA ILE A 199 -17.13 35.53 -10.78
C ILE A 199 -17.32 34.14 -10.18
N ARG A 200 -17.02 33.09 -10.97
CA ARG A 200 -17.14 31.70 -10.55
C ARG A 200 -15.98 31.30 -9.63
N ALA A 201 -16.16 30.25 -8.83
CA ALA A 201 -15.04 29.60 -8.15
C ALA A 201 -13.98 29.15 -9.19
N GLY A 202 -12.69 29.32 -8.86
CA GLY A 202 -11.59 29.15 -9.82
C GLY A 202 -11.30 30.36 -10.71
N TYR A 203 -11.99 31.49 -10.51
CA TYR A 203 -11.77 32.74 -11.24
C TYR A 203 -11.67 33.94 -10.28
N VAL A 204 -11.04 35.02 -10.74
CA VAL A 204 -11.03 36.33 -10.09
C VAL A 204 -11.41 37.42 -11.07
N GLY A 205 -11.97 38.51 -10.56
CA GLY A 205 -12.30 39.70 -11.35
C GLY A 205 -11.24 40.78 -11.20
N VAL A 206 -10.46 41.03 -12.25
CA VAL A 206 -9.51 42.15 -12.30
C VAL A 206 -10.28 43.43 -12.65
N VAL A 207 -10.29 44.40 -11.74
CA VAL A 207 -11.12 45.61 -11.85
C VAL A 207 -10.33 46.73 -12.55
N THR A 208 -10.88 47.28 -13.62
CA THR A 208 -10.38 48.49 -14.29
C THR A 208 -11.39 49.63 -14.13
N ASN A 209 -11.02 50.63 -13.31
CA ASN A 209 -11.80 51.85 -13.09
C ASN A 209 -11.62 52.80 -14.29
N LYS A 210 -12.71 53.08 -15.03
CA LYS A 210 -12.75 53.98 -16.20
C LYS A 210 -12.71 55.46 -15.79
N ALA A 211 -13.37 55.77 -14.66
CA ALA A 211 -13.31 57.05 -13.97
C ALA A 211 -12.56 56.86 -12.63
N ALA A 212 -11.87 57.90 -12.15
CA ALA A 212 -11.34 57.89 -10.79
C ALA A 212 -12.48 57.95 -9.77
N ASP A 213 -12.29 57.41 -8.57
CA ASP A 213 -13.16 57.67 -7.42
C ASP A 213 -12.46 58.68 -6.50
N PRO A 214 -13.02 59.87 -6.21
CA PRO A 214 -12.45 60.80 -5.25
C PRO A 214 -12.71 60.42 -3.78
N ARG A 215 -13.47 59.34 -3.51
CA ARG A 215 -13.77 58.84 -2.15
C ARG A 215 -12.96 57.61 -1.74
N SER A 216 -12.14 57.09 -2.63
CA SER A 216 -11.32 55.90 -2.40
C SER A 216 -9.98 56.11 -3.09
N ASP A 217 -8.86 55.62 -2.53
CA ASP A 217 -7.52 55.75 -3.14
C ASP A 217 -7.35 54.93 -4.45
N GLN A 218 -8.46 54.48 -5.04
CA GLN A 218 -8.60 53.79 -6.31
C GLN A 218 -8.52 54.77 -7.49
N GLY A 219 -7.30 55.21 -7.81
CA GLY A 219 -7.00 55.97 -9.02
C GLY A 219 -7.48 55.28 -10.31
N LYS A 220 -7.67 56.07 -11.38
CA LYS A 220 -8.12 55.56 -12.69
C LYS A 220 -7.14 54.52 -13.25
N GLY A 221 -7.67 53.39 -13.75
CA GLY A 221 -6.89 52.27 -14.27
C GLY A 221 -7.17 50.94 -13.57
N VAL A 222 -6.28 49.96 -13.77
CA VAL A 222 -6.37 48.62 -13.17
C VAL A 222 -6.07 48.69 -11.67
N GLN A 223 -6.95 48.13 -10.85
CA GLN A 223 -6.85 48.14 -9.38
C GLN A 223 -6.01 46.98 -8.86
N LYS A 224 -5.19 47.21 -7.83
CA LYS A 224 -4.37 46.16 -7.20
C LYS A 224 -5.20 44.99 -6.65
N GLN A 225 -6.32 45.31 -6.00
CA GLN A 225 -7.19 44.33 -5.36
C GLN A 225 -8.17 43.74 -6.37
N VAL A 226 -8.09 42.42 -6.59
CA VAL A 226 -9.06 41.66 -7.38
C VAL A 226 -10.34 41.37 -6.60
N LEU A 227 -11.44 41.17 -7.32
CA LEU A 227 -12.69 40.65 -6.77
C LEU A 227 -12.62 39.13 -6.63
N GLN A 228 -13.08 38.64 -5.47
CA GLN A 228 -13.21 37.22 -5.16
C GLN A 228 -14.40 36.59 -5.91
N PRO A 229 -14.51 35.24 -5.98
CA PRO A 229 -15.71 34.57 -6.46
C PRO A 229 -16.98 35.07 -5.76
N GLY A 230 -17.99 35.48 -6.53
CA GLY A 230 -19.18 36.13 -6.01
C GLY A 230 -20.05 36.78 -7.09
N LEU A 231 -21.18 37.35 -6.65
CA LEU A 231 -22.08 38.16 -7.47
C LEU A 231 -21.91 39.63 -7.08
N TYR A 232 -21.58 40.46 -8.05
CA TYR A 232 -21.39 41.90 -7.89
C TYR A 232 -22.38 42.66 -8.78
N PHE A 233 -22.82 43.83 -8.35
CA PHE A 233 -23.66 44.72 -9.15
C PHE A 233 -22.89 46.03 -9.35
N LEU A 234 -22.06 46.06 -10.40
CA LEU A 234 -21.18 47.19 -10.70
C LEU A 234 -21.78 48.05 -11.82
N ASN A 235 -21.43 49.34 -11.86
CA ASN A 235 -21.79 50.17 -12.99
C ASN A 235 -20.77 49.95 -14.13
N PRO A 236 -21.16 49.40 -15.30
CA PRO A 236 -20.23 49.14 -16.40
C PRO A 236 -19.66 50.42 -17.04
N LEU A 237 -20.25 51.59 -16.79
CA LEU A 237 -19.70 52.89 -17.17
C LEU A 237 -18.61 53.37 -16.20
N GLU A 238 -18.60 52.89 -14.96
CA GLU A 238 -17.58 53.17 -13.96
C GLU A 238 -16.44 52.14 -13.97
N LYS A 239 -16.77 50.85 -13.91
CA LYS A 239 -15.81 49.76 -13.74
C LYS A 239 -16.01 48.70 -14.82
N ARG A 240 -14.91 48.28 -15.45
CA ARG A 240 -14.85 47.05 -16.25
C ARG A 240 -14.23 45.97 -15.37
N VAL A 241 -14.82 44.78 -15.30
CA VAL A 241 -14.17 43.62 -14.70
C VAL A 241 -13.83 42.63 -15.81
N ASP A 242 -12.54 42.32 -15.90
CA ASP A 242 -12.01 41.26 -16.75
C ASP A 242 -11.81 40.00 -15.91
N ILE A 243 -12.43 38.89 -16.33
CA ILE A 243 -12.42 37.64 -15.55
C ILE A 243 -11.23 36.78 -15.97
N VAL A 244 -10.43 36.37 -14.98
CA VAL A 244 -9.23 35.55 -15.15
C VAL A 244 -9.40 34.25 -14.38
N SER A 245 -9.12 33.10 -15.00
CA SER A 245 -9.03 31.83 -14.30
C SER A 245 -7.73 31.78 -13.48
N ILE A 246 -7.85 31.48 -12.19
CA ILE A 246 -6.73 31.32 -11.25
C ILE A 246 -6.40 29.84 -11.03
N GLY A 247 -5.18 29.58 -10.60
CA GLY A 247 -4.64 28.23 -10.48
C GLY A 247 -3.81 27.83 -11.70
N TYR A 248 -3.65 26.53 -11.92
CA TYR A 248 -2.64 25.97 -12.83
C TYR A 248 -3.23 25.45 -14.14
N ASN A 249 -2.50 25.67 -15.23
CA ASN A 249 -2.78 25.22 -16.59
C ASN A 249 -1.60 24.36 -17.09
N GLU A 250 -1.88 23.32 -17.87
CA GLU A 250 -0.84 22.56 -18.58
C GLU A 250 -0.59 23.20 -19.96
N LEU A 251 0.64 23.63 -20.22
CA LEU A 251 1.16 23.84 -21.57
C LEU A 251 2.05 22.64 -21.91
N SER A 252 1.64 21.84 -22.89
CA SER A 252 2.50 20.81 -23.48
C SER A 252 2.90 21.20 -24.91
N ILE A 253 4.20 21.09 -25.20
CA ILE A 253 4.80 21.33 -26.51
C ILE A 253 5.35 19.99 -26.96
N THR A 254 4.78 19.44 -28.04
CA THR A 254 5.08 18.09 -28.56
C THR A 254 5.53 18.21 -30.01
N TYR A 255 6.50 17.40 -30.46
CA TYR A 255 6.81 17.29 -31.89
C TYR A 255 5.91 16.27 -32.60
N GLU A 256 5.49 16.58 -33.82
CA GLU A 256 4.74 15.64 -34.66
C GLU A 256 5.71 14.94 -35.62
N VAL A 257 5.70 13.61 -35.61
CA VAL A 257 6.34 12.83 -36.68
C VAL A 257 5.47 12.93 -37.92
N GLU A 258 6.06 13.42 -39.01
CA GLU A 258 5.42 13.42 -40.32
C GLU A 258 5.39 11.97 -40.81
N GLN A 259 4.20 11.36 -40.77
CA GLN A 259 4.01 10.03 -41.35
C GLN A 259 4.06 10.17 -42.86
N GLU A 260 5.22 9.83 -43.42
CA GLU A 260 5.43 9.69 -44.85
C GLU A 260 4.36 8.72 -45.39
N ASN A 261 3.45 9.24 -46.22
CA ASN A 261 2.35 8.47 -46.82
C ASN A 261 2.87 7.65 -48.00
N ASP A 262 3.94 6.90 -47.75
CA ASP A 262 4.53 5.96 -48.69
C ASP A 262 3.47 4.93 -49.11
N ALA A 263 3.38 4.68 -50.41
CA ALA A 263 2.34 3.85 -50.99
C ALA A 263 2.39 2.43 -50.39
N PHE A 264 1.38 2.10 -49.58
CA PHE A 264 1.32 0.91 -48.75
C PHE A 264 1.38 -0.40 -49.55
N ASP A 265 2.58 -0.96 -49.76
CA ASP A 265 2.76 -2.38 -50.13
C ASP A 265 2.47 -3.27 -48.91
N PRO A 266 1.36 -4.05 -48.91
CA PRO A 266 1.05 -4.93 -47.79
C PRO A 266 2.09 -6.04 -47.58
N ASN A 267 2.92 -6.34 -48.59
CA ASN A 267 3.85 -7.47 -48.60
C ASN A 267 5.24 -7.13 -48.06
N ALA A 268 5.60 -5.85 -47.93
CA ALA A 268 6.83 -5.43 -47.25
C ALA A 268 6.78 -5.81 -45.75
N ARG A 269 5.70 -5.45 -45.05
CA ARG A 269 5.49 -5.80 -43.63
C ARG A 269 5.36 -7.30 -43.40
N ARG A 270 4.79 -8.08 -44.34
CA ARG A 270 4.72 -9.55 -44.21
C ARG A 270 6.11 -10.18 -44.16
N ARG A 271 6.98 -9.85 -45.12
CA ARG A 271 8.36 -10.35 -45.15
C ARG A 271 9.16 -10.00 -43.88
N ALA A 272 9.00 -8.80 -43.34
CA ALA A 272 9.61 -8.41 -42.07
C ALA A 272 8.99 -9.07 -40.81
N THR A 273 7.76 -9.58 -40.91
CA THR A 273 7.04 -10.24 -39.81
C THR A 273 7.25 -11.76 -39.82
N GLU A 274 7.35 -12.39 -40.99
CA GLU A 274 7.57 -13.84 -41.14
C GLU A 274 8.96 -14.28 -40.65
N VAL A 275 9.96 -13.39 -40.71
CA VAL A 275 11.28 -13.59 -40.07
C VAL A 275 11.20 -13.49 -38.53
N ARG A 276 10.10 -12.97 -37.98
CA ARG A 276 9.96 -12.66 -36.54
C ARG A 276 8.93 -13.54 -35.85
N LEU A 277 9.42 -14.69 -35.35
CA LEU A 277 8.83 -15.63 -34.36
C LEU A 277 8.28 -16.97 -34.92
N SER A 278 9.19 -17.90 -35.24
CA SER A 278 8.96 -19.35 -35.12
C SER A 278 9.95 -20.01 -34.13
N PRO A 279 9.74 -19.92 -32.79
CA PRO A 279 10.67 -20.48 -31.79
C PRO A 279 10.74 -22.03 -31.70
N ARG A 280 10.49 -22.75 -32.81
CA ARG A 280 10.27 -24.20 -32.83
C ARG A 280 11.24 -25.01 -33.70
N GLU A 281 12.07 -24.36 -34.52
CA GLU A 281 12.89 -25.06 -35.53
C GLU A 281 14.35 -25.27 -35.10
N PHE A 282 14.81 -24.61 -34.04
CA PHE A 282 16.12 -24.85 -33.41
C PHE A 282 16.23 -26.19 -32.63
N GLN A 283 15.21 -27.06 -32.68
CA GLN A 283 15.23 -28.40 -32.07
C GLN A 283 14.88 -29.52 -33.05
N LYS A 284 15.71 -29.69 -34.09
CA LYS A 284 15.96 -31.00 -34.73
C LYS A 284 17.34 -30.98 -35.40
N GLY A 285 18.14 -32.02 -35.14
CA GLY A 285 19.45 -32.19 -35.76
C GLY A 285 19.37 -32.78 -37.17
N ASN A 286 20.48 -32.68 -37.89
CA ASN A 286 20.76 -33.30 -39.19
C ASN A 286 19.79 -32.98 -40.34
N VAL A 287 20.08 -31.88 -41.04
CA VAL A 287 19.97 -31.85 -42.51
C VAL A 287 21.36 -31.56 -43.05
N ALA A 288 21.88 -32.44 -43.91
CA ALA A 288 23.14 -32.21 -44.62
C ALA A 288 22.85 -31.48 -45.93
N GLY A 289 23.63 -30.43 -46.25
CA GLY A 289 23.53 -29.71 -47.52
C GLY A 289 22.94 -28.30 -47.40
N ALA A 290 23.67 -27.39 -46.76
CA ALA A 290 23.52 -25.94 -46.94
C ALA A 290 24.92 -25.30 -46.97
N PRO A 291 25.16 -24.22 -47.75
CA PRO A 291 26.44 -23.51 -47.71
C PRO A 291 26.66 -22.83 -46.35
N ASN A 292 27.90 -22.80 -45.88
CA ASN A 292 28.29 -22.06 -44.67
C ASN A 292 28.31 -20.54 -44.93
N THR A 293 27.15 -19.90 -45.05
CA THR A 293 27.02 -18.45 -44.78
C THR A 293 27.07 -18.23 -43.27
N PRO A 294 28.04 -17.48 -42.73
CA PRO A 294 27.99 -17.03 -41.34
C PRO A 294 26.75 -16.16 -41.15
N VAL A 295 25.87 -16.54 -40.23
CA VAL A 295 24.79 -15.66 -39.78
C VAL A 295 25.38 -14.76 -38.71
N ASP A 296 25.85 -13.58 -39.12
CA ASP A 296 26.43 -12.60 -38.21
C ASP A 296 25.41 -12.22 -37.11
N PRO A 297 25.84 -12.16 -35.83
CA PRO A 297 24.91 -12.05 -34.71
C PRO A 297 24.28 -10.65 -34.64
N ALA A 298 23.02 -10.58 -35.09
CA ALA A 298 22.10 -9.46 -34.88
C ALA A 298 22.62 -8.09 -35.37
N VAL A 299 22.64 -7.90 -36.70
CA VAL A 299 22.39 -6.57 -37.26
C VAL A 299 20.96 -6.16 -36.86
N PHE A 300 20.84 -5.42 -35.75
CA PHE A 300 19.64 -4.66 -35.48
C PHE A 300 19.53 -3.58 -36.56
N GLU A 301 18.63 -3.81 -37.53
CA GLU A 301 18.16 -2.76 -38.43
C GLU A 301 17.45 -1.70 -37.59
N VAL A 302 18.20 -0.65 -37.24
CA VAL A 302 17.65 0.49 -36.50
C VAL A 302 16.77 1.26 -37.48
N PRO A 303 15.47 1.47 -37.17
CA PRO A 303 14.56 2.14 -38.09
C PRO A 303 15.09 3.54 -38.43
N PRO A 304 14.89 4.03 -39.67
CA PRO A 304 15.39 5.33 -40.12
C PRO A 304 14.90 6.46 -39.21
N ASP A 305 15.61 7.59 -39.20
CA ASP A 305 15.18 8.76 -38.43
C ASP A 305 13.84 9.29 -39.00
N PRO A 306 12.70 9.23 -38.29
CA PRO A 306 11.47 9.90 -38.69
C PRO A 306 11.68 11.34 -39.11
N VAL A 307 11.06 11.71 -40.23
CA VAL A 307 10.88 13.11 -40.61
C VAL A 307 10.00 13.77 -39.55
N ILE A 308 10.50 14.83 -38.92
CA ILE A 308 9.76 15.60 -37.90
C ILE A 308 9.18 16.82 -38.58
N LYS A 309 7.86 16.98 -38.44
CA LYS A 309 7.08 18.03 -39.09
C LYS A 309 7.57 19.39 -38.63
N LYS A 310 7.81 20.27 -39.60
CA LYS A 310 8.35 21.62 -39.36
C LYS A 310 7.44 22.42 -38.42
N ASP A 311 8.08 23.24 -37.57
CA ASP A 311 7.46 24.12 -36.59
C ASP A 311 6.65 23.38 -35.48
N THR A 312 6.98 22.11 -35.22
CA THR A 312 6.46 21.30 -34.09
C THR A 312 7.56 20.91 -33.09
N GLY A 313 7.19 20.80 -31.82
CA GLY A 313 8.11 20.55 -30.69
C GLY A 313 9.13 21.66 -30.41
N ILE A 314 10.00 21.43 -29.44
CA ILE A 314 11.19 22.28 -29.22
C ILE A 314 12.36 21.66 -29.97
N SER A 315 12.99 22.42 -30.87
CA SER A 315 14.20 21.99 -31.57
C SER A 315 15.40 22.90 -31.26
N PHE A 316 16.56 22.28 -31.10
CA PHE A 316 17.83 22.98 -30.86
C PHE A 316 19.01 22.15 -31.36
N ARG A 317 20.20 22.74 -31.32
CA ARG A 317 21.47 22.08 -31.68
C ARG A 317 22.29 21.84 -30.41
N SER A 318 22.74 20.61 -30.18
CA SER A 318 23.61 20.26 -29.04
C SER A 318 25.00 20.90 -29.15
N SER A 319 25.80 20.84 -28.07
CA SER A 319 27.22 21.22 -28.08
C SER A 319 28.01 20.52 -29.20
N ASP A 320 27.66 19.27 -29.48
CA ASP A 320 28.34 18.40 -30.45
C ASP A 320 27.84 18.63 -31.88
N GLY A 321 26.88 19.55 -32.06
CA GLY A 321 26.41 19.98 -33.37
C GLY A 321 25.27 19.18 -33.98
N PHE A 322 24.61 18.28 -33.23
CA PHE A 322 23.45 17.52 -33.71
C PHE A 322 22.14 18.25 -33.42
N ASN A 323 21.17 18.13 -34.33
CA ASN A 323 19.81 18.65 -34.12
C ASN A 323 19.04 17.67 -33.22
N ILE A 324 18.48 18.19 -32.13
CA ILE A 324 17.68 17.44 -31.16
C ILE A 324 16.28 18.06 -31.13
N TYR A 325 15.26 17.20 -31.06
CA TYR A 325 13.87 17.60 -30.86
C TYR A 325 13.42 17.07 -29.51
N MET A 326 12.67 17.84 -28.74
CA MET A 326 12.12 17.38 -27.46
C MET A 326 10.69 17.85 -27.24
N ASP A 327 9.96 17.01 -26.52
CA ASP A 327 8.68 17.33 -25.92
C ASP A 327 8.93 17.93 -24.53
N PHE A 328 8.24 19.03 -24.23
CA PHE A 328 8.32 19.69 -22.92
C PHE A 328 6.92 19.93 -22.37
N THR A 329 6.77 19.97 -21.06
CA THR A 329 5.50 20.29 -20.43
C THR A 329 5.71 21.16 -19.20
N THR A 330 4.98 22.25 -19.17
CA THR A 330 5.04 23.27 -18.13
C THR A 330 3.66 23.37 -17.48
N ILE A 331 3.59 23.10 -16.18
CA ILE A 331 2.41 23.40 -15.38
C ILE A 331 2.66 24.76 -14.72
N TRP A 332 1.93 25.77 -15.16
CA TRP A 332 2.11 27.18 -14.77
C TRP A 332 0.76 27.78 -14.39
N GLY A 333 0.77 28.81 -13.55
CA GLY A 333 -0.45 29.40 -13.02
C GLY A 333 -0.36 30.88 -12.74
N VAL A 334 -1.53 31.45 -12.47
CA VAL A 334 -1.71 32.85 -12.06
C VAL A 334 -2.38 32.84 -10.69
N LEU A 335 -1.73 33.46 -9.71
CA LEU A 335 -2.28 33.64 -8.36
C LEU A 335 -3.19 34.89 -8.29
N PRO A 336 -4.10 35.00 -7.30
CA PRO A 336 -5.08 36.09 -7.23
C PRO A 336 -4.47 37.50 -7.10
N ASP A 337 -3.31 37.61 -6.48
CA ASP A 337 -2.51 38.83 -6.34
C ASP A 337 -1.79 39.20 -7.65
N GLN A 338 -1.21 38.20 -8.32
CA GLN A 338 -0.52 38.33 -9.60
C GLN A 338 -1.45 38.73 -10.76
N ALA A 339 -2.70 38.27 -10.75
CA ALA A 339 -3.66 38.41 -11.85
C ALA A 339 -3.83 39.86 -12.36
N THR A 340 -3.75 40.84 -11.47
CA THR A 340 -3.80 42.27 -11.81
C THR A 340 -2.69 42.68 -12.78
N GLU A 341 -1.45 42.28 -12.51
CA GLU A 341 -0.29 42.68 -13.33
C GLU A 341 -0.23 41.87 -14.63
N VAL A 342 -0.64 40.60 -14.58
CA VAL A 342 -0.78 39.73 -15.76
C VAL A 342 -1.77 40.32 -16.77
N VAL A 343 -2.96 40.73 -16.34
CA VAL A 343 -3.95 41.38 -17.23
C VAL A 343 -3.44 42.72 -17.76
N ARG A 344 -2.79 43.52 -16.90
CA ARG A 344 -2.24 44.83 -17.29
C ARG A 344 -1.15 44.73 -18.36
N ASN A 345 -0.29 43.71 -18.29
CA ASN A 345 0.88 43.59 -19.15
C ASN A 345 0.62 42.72 -20.40
N PHE A 346 -0.24 41.71 -20.31
CA PHE A 346 -0.38 40.68 -21.35
C PHE A 346 -1.82 40.50 -21.88
N GLY A 347 -2.85 40.97 -21.15
CA GLY A 347 -4.25 40.85 -21.57
C GLY A 347 -4.90 39.55 -21.10
N SER A 348 -5.28 38.65 -22.01
CA SER A 348 -5.98 37.40 -21.63
C SER A 348 -4.99 36.27 -21.28
N LEU A 349 -5.47 35.24 -20.57
CA LEU A 349 -4.64 34.07 -20.26
C LEU A 349 -4.12 33.35 -21.54
N LYS A 350 -4.87 33.39 -22.65
CA LYS A 350 -4.43 32.84 -23.94
C LYS A 350 -3.32 33.68 -24.58
N ASP A 351 -3.33 34.99 -24.36
CA ASP A 351 -2.23 35.88 -24.76
C ASP A 351 -0.97 35.59 -23.95
N VAL A 352 -1.10 35.35 -22.63
CA VAL A 352 0.00 34.95 -21.74
C VAL A 352 0.62 33.63 -22.21
N GLU A 353 -0.20 32.61 -22.47
CA GLU A 353 0.26 31.31 -22.95
C GLU A 353 1.06 31.42 -24.26
N ALA A 354 0.48 32.08 -25.26
CA ALA A 354 1.03 32.14 -26.62
C ALA A 354 2.18 33.15 -26.80
N LYS A 355 2.19 34.26 -26.04
CA LYS A 355 3.17 35.36 -26.19
C LYS A 355 4.24 35.37 -25.10
N VAL A 356 3.98 34.73 -23.96
CA VAL A 356 4.93 34.66 -22.83
C VAL A 356 5.38 33.23 -22.60
N VAL A 357 4.51 32.32 -22.18
CA VAL A 357 4.94 31.02 -21.64
C VAL A 357 5.59 30.16 -22.72
N LYS A 358 4.91 29.92 -23.86
CA LYS A 358 5.46 29.13 -24.96
C LYS A 358 6.81 29.66 -25.49
N PRO A 359 6.96 30.96 -25.84
CA PRO A 359 8.26 31.49 -26.29
C PRO A 359 9.38 31.43 -25.25
N GLN A 360 9.08 31.57 -23.95
CA GLN A 360 10.11 31.45 -22.91
C GLN A 360 10.54 30.00 -22.71
N VAL A 361 9.60 29.05 -22.69
CA VAL A 361 9.90 27.61 -22.65
C VAL A 361 10.80 27.21 -23.83
N GLU A 362 10.40 27.55 -25.06
CA GLU A 362 11.21 27.27 -26.27
C GLU A 362 12.61 27.88 -26.19
N SER A 363 12.72 29.13 -25.72
CA SER A 363 14.00 29.82 -25.63
C SER A 363 14.91 29.24 -24.54
N ILE A 364 14.37 28.92 -23.36
CA ILE A 364 15.13 28.40 -22.22
C ILE A 364 15.57 26.96 -22.51
N CYS A 365 14.67 26.09 -22.98
CA CYS A 365 15.02 24.72 -23.36
C CYS A 365 16.08 24.68 -24.47
N ARG A 366 15.99 25.57 -25.49
CA ARG A 366 17.04 25.73 -26.50
C ARG A 366 18.37 26.20 -25.90
N ASN A 367 18.34 27.22 -25.05
CA ASN A 367 19.56 27.83 -24.49
C ASN A 367 20.27 26.89 -23.49
N GLN A 368 19.55 26.14 -22.68
CA GLN A 368 20.14 25.10 -21.81
C GLN A 368 20.55 23.88 -22.64
N GLY A 369 19.76 23.48 -23.66
CA GLY A 369 20.02 22.31 -24.49
C GLY A 369 21.29 22.45 -25.34
N THR A 370 21.58 23.64 -25.85
CA THR A 370 22.83 23.94 -26.58
C THR A 370 24.09 23.83 -25.72
N LYS A 371 23.98 23.88 -24.38
CA LYS A 371 25.11 23.68 -23.46
C LYS A 371 25.44 22.20 -23.20
N ARG A 372 24.58 21.27 -23.62
CA ARG A 372 24.66 19.84 -23.29
C ARG A 372 24.96 19.00 -24.52
N GLY A 373 25.65 17.89 -24.31
CA GLY A 373 25.89 16.87 -25.33
C GLY A 373 24.61 16.13 -25.73
N ALA A 374 24.60 15.59 -26.95
CA ALA A 374 23.57 14.68 -27.41
C ALA A 374 23.55 13.35 -26.64
N VAL A 375 24.68 12.99 -26.01
CA VAL A 375 24.80 11.87 -25.06
C VAL A 375 24.17 12.23 -23.72
N ASP A 376 24.52 13.40 -23.17
CA ASP A 376 24.11 13.89 -21.84
C ASP A 376 22.59 13.93 -21.66
N LEU A 377 21.86 14.27 -22.73
CA LEU A 377 20.40 14.37 -22.73
C LEU A 377 19.70 12.99 -22.77
N LEU A 378 20.44 11.90 -23.02
CA LEU A 378 19.93 10.52 -22.99
C LEU A 378 20.24 9.79 -21.67
N VAL A 379 21.32 10.18 -20.97
CA VAL A 379 21.74 9.58 -19.69
C VAL A 379 20.98 10.21 -18.52
N GLY A 380 20.54 9.39 -17.55
CA GLY A 380 19.63 9.81 -16.48
C GLY A 380 20.12 11.03 -15.69
N ASP A 381 21.28 10.91 -15.06
CA ASP A 381 21.83 11.91 -14.12
C ASP A 381 22.01 13.29 -14.78
N SER A 382 22.52 13.31 -16.02
CA SER A 382 22.74 14.54 -16.79
C SER A 382 21.46 15.11 -17.42
N ARG A 383 20.47 14.25 -17.70
CA ARG A 383 19.11 14.68 -18.08
C ARG A 383 18.35 15.28 -16.91
N GLU A 384 18.51 14.75 -15.70
CA GLU A 384 17.94 15.32 -14.48
C GLU A 384 18.53 16.71 -14.22
N ALA A 385 19.86 16.86 -14.31
CA ALA A 385 20.52 18.16 -14.24
C ALA A 385 19.99 19.16 -15.30
N PHE A 386 19.81 18.73 -16.56
CA PHE A 386 19.18 19.58 -17.59
C PHE A 386 17.74 19.99 -17.23
N GLN A 387 16.94 19.09 -16.65
CA GLN A 387 15.58 19.42 -16.25
C GLN A 387 15.55 20.44 -15.11
N THR A 388 16.45 20.31 -14.13
CA THR A 388 16.61 21.30 -13.03
C THR A 388 17.10 22.65 -13.56
N ASP A 389 18.17 22.67 -14.38
CA ASP A 389 18.69 23.89 -15.04
C ASP A 389 17.59 24.64 -15.83
N ALA A 390 16.71 23.89 -16.51
CA ALA A 390 15.61 24.44 -17.29
C ALA A 390 14.44 24.89 -16.42
N ALA A 391 14.15 24.19 -15.32
CA ALA A 391 13.09 24.55 -14.38
C ALA A 391 13.43 25.82 -13.60
N GLU A 392 14.65 25.95 -13.03
CA GLU A 392 15.06 27.11 -12.25
C GLU A 392 15.13 28.40 -13.10
N GLU A 393 15.67 28.32 -14.31
CA GLU A 393 15.71 29.46 -15.25
C GLU A 393 14.29 29.87 -15.68
N LEU A 394 13.39 28.90 -15.92
CA LEU A 394 12.00 29.15 -16.26
C LEU A 394 11.21 29.72 -15.07
N GLU A 395 11.44 29.24 -13.85
CA GLU A 395 10.84 29.79 -12.64
C GLU A 395 11.21 31.26 -12.46
N ARG A 396 12.50 31.60 -12.56
CA ARG A 396 12.96 33.00 -12.44
C ARG A 396 12.30 33.90 -13.51
N VAL A 397 12.32 33.47 -14.77
CA VAL A 397 11.81 34.25 -15.92
C VAL A 397 10.27 34.35 -15.96
N LEU A 398 9.56 33.45 -15.29
CA LEU A 398 8.12 33.53 -15.06
C LEU A 398 7.79 34.38 -13.81
N ALA A 399 8.54 34.24 -12.72
CA ALA A 399 8.38 35.04 -11.50
C ALA A 399 8.62 36.53 -11.77
N GLU A 400 9.64 36.89 -12.57
CA GLU A 400 9.88 38.25 -13.09
C GLU A 400 8.67 38.87 -13.83
N LYS A 401 7.68 38.05 -14.21
CA LYS A 401 6.47 38.44 -14.96
C LYS A 401 5.18 38.22 -14.20
N ASN A 402 5.26 37.93 -12.89
CA ASN A 402 4.14 37.55 -12.02
C ASN A 402 3.39 36.29 -12.52
N LEU A 403 4.13 35.25 -12.93
CA LEU A 403 3.59 33.94 -13.28
C LEU A 403 4.24 32.88 -12.39
N THR A 404 3.44 32.01 -11.77
CA THR A 404 3.94 30.96 -10.87
C THR A 404 4.16 29.66 -11.65
N LEU A 405 5.38 29.14 -11.63
CA LEU A 405 5.67 27.78 -12.09
C LEU A 405 5.31 26.77 -10.99
N LEU A 406 4.74 25.62 -11.37
CA LEU A 406 4.57 24.47 -10.47
C LEU A 406 5.54 23.34 -10.81
N PHE A 407 5.58 22.95 -12.08
CA PHE A 407 6.51 21.93 -12.59
C PHE A 407 6.89 22.21 -14.04
N ALA A 408 8.14 21.92 -14.39
CA ALA A 408 8.66 21.92 -15.75
C ALA A 408 9.32 20.57 -16.02
N LEU A 409 8.79 19.80 -16.98
CA LEU A 409 9.14 18.40 -17.21
C LEU A 409 9.57 18.18 -18.66
N THR A 410 10.73 17.57 -18.85
CA THR A 410 11.22 17.16 -20.17
C THR A 410 10.70 15.75 -20.46
N ARG A 411 9.84 15.61 -21.47
CA ARG A 411 9.13 14.35 -21.81
C ARG A 411 9.98 13.46 -22.73
N HIS A 412 9.67 13.35 -24.02
CA HIS A 412 10.47 12.58 -24.96
C HIS A 412 11.60 13.44 -25.55
N ILE A 413 12.77 12.84 -25.80
CA ILE A 413 13.92 13.52 -26.42
C ILE A 413 14.38 12.68 -27.61
N TYR A 414 14.31 13.28 -28.79
CA TYR A 414 14.70 12.66 -30.05
C TYR A 414 16.12 13.09 -30.44
N VAL A 415 17.06 12.15 -30.32
CA VAL A 415 18.47 12.30 -30.76
C VAL A 415 18.71 11.42 -32.00
N PRO A 416 19.25 11.94 -33.12
CA PRO A 416 19.41 11.21 -34.38
C PRO A 416 20.18 9.88 -34.30
N ASN A 417 19.85 8.94 -35.19
CA ASN A 417 20.40 7.59 -35.24
C ASN A 417 21.93 7.54 -35.33
N VAL A 418 22.55 8.50 -36.02
CA VAL A 418 24.02 8.57 -36.18
C VAL A 418 24.76 8.70 -34.84
N VAL A 419 24.11 9.25 -33.82
CA VAL A 419 24.62 9.31 -32.43
C VAL A 419 24.12 8.12 -31.61
N ARG A 420 22.83 7.78 -31.78
CA ARG A 420 22.14 6.71 -31.03
C ARG A 420 22.77 5.33 -31.26
N GLN A 421 23.14 5.00 -32.50
CA GLN A 421 23.70 3.69 -32.87
C GLN A 421 25.05 3.39 -32.18
N PRO A 422 26.07 4.27 -32.22
CA PRO A 422 27.29 4.10 -31.44
C PRO A 422 27.05 3.88 -29.94
N ILE A 423 26.16 4.67 -29.32
CA ILE A 423 25.85 4.54 -27.88
C ILE A 423 25.21 3.18 -27.60
N GLN A 424 24.18 2.78 -28.37
CA GLN A 424 23.53 1.49 -28.20
C GLN A 424 24.52 0.32 -28.35
N ARG A 425 25.40 0.36 -29.36
CA ARG A 425 26.44 -0.65 -29.56
C ARG A 425 27.45 -0.68 -28.41
N ALA A 426 27.86 0.48 -27.88
CA ALA A 426 28.76 0.57 -26.73
C ALA A 426 28.12 0.02 -25.44
N THR A 427 26.86 0.35 -25.16
CA THR A 427 26.11 -0.20 -24.03
C THR A 427 25.94 -1.72 -24.15
N ILE A 428 25.54 -2.23 -25.33
CA ILE A 428 25.44 -3.66 -25.59
C ILE A 428 26.80 -4.36 -25.41
N ALA A 429 27.91 -3.75 -25.89
CA ALA A 429 29.24 -4.30 -25.68
C ALA A 429 29.65 -4.32 -24.20
N ASN A 430 29.30 -3.29 -23.43
CA ASN A 430 29.56 -3.22 -21.99
C ASN A 430 28.74 -4.25 -21.19
N GLU A 431 27.45 -4.43 -21.46
CA GLU A 431 26.63 -5.46 -20.81
C GLU A 431 27.05 -6.88 -21.23
N ASN A 432 27.37 -7.10 -22.51
CA ASN A 432 27.96 -8.36 -22.97
C ASN A 432 29.28 -8.64 -22.26
N LYS A 433 30.14 -7.63 -22.07
CA LYS A 433 31.39 -7.78 -21.32
C LYS A 433 31.13 -8.18 -19.86
N LYS A 434 30.27 -7.46 -19.13
CA LYS A 434 29.87 -7.82 -17.75
C LYS A 434 29.36 -9.28 -17.68
N THR A 435 28.55 -9.68 -18.64
CA THR A 435 28.02 -11.05 -18.75
C THR A 435 29.15 -12.06 -18.94
N ARG A 436 30.10 -11.80 -19.87
CA ARG A 436 31.26 -12.67 -20.10
C ARG A 436 32.21 -12.74 -18.91
N ASP A 437 32.42 -11.63 -18.20
CA ASP A 437 33.26 -11.59 -17.00
C ASP A 437 32.60 -12.42 -15.87
N GLN A 438 31.28 -12.30 -15.69
CA GLN A 438 30.51 -13.11 -14.73
C GLN A 438 30.41 -14.60 -15.12
N GLU A 439 30.27 -14.92 -16.41
CA GLU A 439 30.37 -16.28 -16.96
C GLU A 439 31.74 -16.90 -16.62
N GLN A 440 32.84 -16.16 -16.85
CA GLN A 440 34.19 -16.63 -16.55
C GLN A 440 34.42 -16.85 -15.05
N LEU A 441 33.95 -15.95 -14.19
CA LEU A 441 34.02 -16.13 -12.73
C LEU A 441 33.24 -17.37 -12.28
N THR A 442 32.03 -17.56 -12.81
CA THR A 442 31.19 -18.73 -12.54
C THR A 442 31.83 -20.03 -13.07
N ALA A 443 32.46 -20.00 -14.25
CA ALA A 443 33.14 -21.14 -14.83
C ALA A 443 34.41 -21.52 -14.05
N LYS A 444 35.20 -20.54 -13.58
CA LYS A 444 36.36 -20.77 -12.70
C LYS A 444 35.92 -21.42 -11.39
N ALA A 445 34.94 -20.82 -10.69
CA ALA A 445 34.40 -21.37 -9.44
C ALA A 445 33.85 -22.81 -9.60
N ARG A 446 33.18 -23.11 -10.73
CA ARG A 446 32.74 -24.49 -11.06
C ARG A 446 33.91 -25.44 -11.31
N ALA A 447 34.95 -25.01 -12.03
CA ALA A 447 36.12 -25.82 -12.29
C ALA A 447 36.92 -26.10 -11.00
N ASP A 448 37.04 -25.12 -10.11
CA ASP A 448 37.71 -25.29 -8.81
C ASP A 448 36.91 -26.18 -7.86
N LEU A 449 35.58 -26.06 -7.84
CA LEU A 449 34.71 -27.01 -7.15
C LEU A 449 34.85 -28.44 -7.70
N GLN A 450 34.91 -28.61 -9.03
CA GLN A 450 35.13 -29.92 -9.66
C GLN A 450 36.50 -30.50 -9.34
N ARG A 451 37.56 -29.68 -9.29
CA ARG A 451 38.91 -30.08 -8.83
C ARG A 451 38.89 -30.55 -7.37
N ALA A 452 38.22 -29.80 -6.50
CA ALA A 452 38.08 -30.16 -5.08
C ALA A 452 37.32 -31.48 -4.90
N ILE A 453 36.20 -31.67 -5.60
CA ILE A 453 35.44 -32.94 -5.60
C ILE A 453 36.31 -34.09 -6.11
N ALA A 454 37.00 -33.92 -7.24
CA ALA A 454 37.88 -34.94 -7.79
C ALA A 454 39.00 -35.33 -6.81
N GLN A 455 39.62 -34.35 -6.15
CA GLN A 455 40.62 -34.60 -5.11
C GLN A 455 40.01 -35.35 -3.92
N VAL A 456 38.85 -34.93 -3.39
CA VAL A 456 38.17 -35.65 -2.31
C VAL A 456 37.89 -37.10 -2.69
N THR A 457 37.35 -37.39 -3.87
CA THR A 457 37.10 -38.78 -4.30
C THR A 457 38.37 -39.62 -4.47
N LEU A 458 39.50 -38.98 -4.78
CA LEU A 458 40.81 -39.64 -4.88
C LEU A 458 41.38 -39.97 -3.49
N GLU A 459 41.30 -39.03 -2.54
CA GLU A 459 41.73 -39.27 -1.16
C GLU A 459 40.79 -40.26 -0.45
N GLU A 460 39.47 -40.21 -0.65
CA GLU A 460 38.51 -41.24 -0.20
C GLU A 460 38.92 -42.64 -0.71
N GLY A 461 39.30 -42.74 -1.98
CA GLY A 461 39.81 -43.98 -2.58
C GLY A 461 41.09 -44.49 -1.90
N ARG A 462 42.04 -43.59 -1.60
CA ARG A 462 43.28 -43.91 -0.86
C ARG A 462 42.97 -44.34 0.57
N THR A 463 42.26 -43.52 1.36
CA THR A 463 41.92 -43.82 2.75
C THR A 463 41.14 -45.13 2.86
N ARG A 464 40.26 -45.45 1.90
CA ARG A 464 39.58 -46.75 1.86
C ARG A 464 40.54 -47.91 1.58
N ALA A 465 41.50 -47.75 0.66
CA ALA A 465 42.53 -48.76 0.37
C ALA A 465 43.48 -48.96 1.56
N GLU A 466 43.92 -47.88 2.21
CA GLU A 466 44.73 -47.90 3.43
C GLU A 466 43.97 -48.52 4.61
N THR A 467 42.69 -48.18 4.79
CA THR A 467 41.84 -48.81 5.82
C THR A 467 41.71 -50.31 5.58
N ASN A 468 41.46 -50.74 4.34
CA ASN A 468 41.42 -52.17 4.00
C ASN A 468 42.76 -52.88 4.29
N ARG A 469 43.89 -52.24 3.97
CA ARG A 469 45.23 -52.75 4.31
C ARG A 469 45.43 -52.85 5.82
N LEU A 470 45.16 -51.79 6.57
CA LEU A 470 45.31 -51.75 8.02
C LEU A 470 44.42 -52.78 8.72
N VAL A 471 43.18 -52.97 8.27
CA VAL A 471 42.29 -54.02 8.79
C VAL A 471 42.81 -55.42 8.46
N ALA A 472 43.36 -55.65 7.27
CA ALA A 472 44.00 -56.92 6.93
C ALA A 472 45.27 -57.18 7.77
N GLU A 473 46.11 -56.16 7.98
CA GLU A 473 47.34 -56.22 8.75
C GLU A 473 47.07 -56.41 10.26
N LEU A 474 46.06 -55.73 10.81
CA LEU A 474 45.56 -55.94 12.17
C LEU A 474 44.94 -57.33 12.35
N LYS A 475 44.21 -57.84 11.34
CA LYS A 475 43.68 -59.21 11.38
C LYS A 475 44.80 -60.25 11.32
N ALA A 476 45.81 -60.07 10.48
CA ALA A 476 46.96 -60.97 10.37
C ALA A 476 47.84 -60.96 11.62
N THR A 477 48.15 -59.77 12.17
CA THR A 477 48.91 -59.65 13.43
C THR A 477 48.11 -60.11 14.64
N GLY A 478 46.79 -59.90 14.66
CA GLY A 478 45.88 -60.47 15.66
C GLY A 478 45.85 -62.00 15.61
N GLN A 479 45.74 -62.60 14.42
CA GLN A 479 45.82 -64.05 14.23
C GLN A 479 47.20 -64.61 14.63
N LYS A 480 48.30 -63.92 14.29
CA LYS A 480 49.65 -64.30 14.70
C LYS A 480 49.77 -64.31 16.23
N LYS A 481 49.34 -63.24 16.91
CA LYS A 481 49.32 -63.15 18.38
C LYS A 481 48.42 -64.22 19.01
N ALA A 482 47.26 -64.51 18.42
CA ALA A 482 46.40 -65.59 18.90
C ALA A 482 47.11 -66.96 18.82
N ARG A 483 47.77 -67.28 17.70
CA ARG A 483 48.58 -68.50 17.57
C ARG A 483 49.79 -68.55 18.51
N GLU A 484 50.44 -67.41 18.75
CA GLU A 484 51.54 -67.30 19.72
C GLU A 484 51.06 -67.55 21.16
N ILE A 485 49.88 -67.03 21.52
CA ILE A 485 49.23 -67.26 22.82
C ILE A 485 48.76 -68.72 22.94
N GLU A 486 48.17 -69.30 21.90
CA GLU A 486 47.79 -70.72 21.87
C GLU A 486 49.03 -71.62 22.08
N ALA A 487 50.08 -71.45 21.27
CA ALA A 487 51.28 -72.28 21.36
C ALA A 487 52.03 -72.12 22.70
N THR A 488 52.12 -70.90 23.25
CA THR A 488 52.70 -70.70 24.61
C THR A 488 51.80 -71.27 25.70
N THR A 489 50.48 -71.24 25.54
CA THR A 489 49.54 -71.89 26.48
C THR A 489 49.66 -73.41 26.42
N GLU A 490 49.81 -74.00 25.24
CA GLU A 490 50.06 -75.44 25.07
C GLU A 490 51.41 -75.86 25.67
N GLN A 491 52.48 -75.08 25.42
CA GLN A 491 53.78 -75.30 26.05
C GLN A 491 53.70 -75.22 27.58
N LEU A 492 52.98 -74.23 28.13
CA LEU A 492 52.79 -74.09 29.57
C LEU A 492 52.00 -75.29 30.14
N LYS A 493 50.90 -75.70 29.51
CA LYS A 493 50.14 -76.91 29.90
C LYS A 493 51.03 -78.15 29.92
N ALA A 494 51.74 -78.44 28.84
CA ALA A 494 52.64 -79.59 28.75
C ALA A 494 53.76 -79.54 29.81
N SER A 495 54.26 -78.34 30.16
CA SER A 495 55.24 -78.18 31.24
C SER A 495 54.66 -78.44 32.64
N ILE A 496 53.40 -78.09 32.86
CA ILE A 496 52.67 -78.37 34.11
C ILE A 496 52.33 -79.85 34.20
N GLU A 497 51.84 -80.47 33.11
CA GLU A 497 51.57 -81.91 33.03
C GLU A 497 52.84 -82.75 33.29
N LEU A 498 53.99 -82.32 32.74
CA LEU A 498 55.30 -82.92 33.03
C LEU A 498 55.69 -82.77 34.51
N GLN A 499 55.46 -81.61 35.12
CA GLN A 499 55.71 -81.41 36.56
C GLN A 499 54.78 -82.28 37.42
N THR A 500 53.49 -82.35 37.09
CA THR A 500 52.52 -83.23 37.77
C THR A 500 52.94 -84.69 37.65
N ALA A 501 53.28 -85.18 36.46
CA ALA A 501 53.73 -86.56 36.25
C ALA A 501 55.04 -86.88 36.99
N LEU A 502 55.98 -85.92 37.11
CA LEU A 502 57.17 -86.08 37.94
C LEU A 502 56.84 -86.14 39.44
N ILE A 503 55.89 -85.32 39.92
CA ILE A 503 55.42 -85.34 41.31
C ILE A 503 54.69 -86.66 41.60
N GLU A 504 53.80 -87.12 40.72
CA GLU A 504 53.11 -88.41 40.82
C GLU A 504 54.09 -89.59 40.80
N ALA A 505 55.12 -89.56 39.95
CA ALA A 505 56.18 -90.57 39.95
C ALA A 505 57.01 -90.54 41.25
N GLN A 506 57.30 -89.36 41.81
CA GLN A 506 57.94 -89.23 43.13
C GLN A 506 57.05 -89.74 44.26
N VAL A 507 55.76 -89.43 44.25
CA VAL A 507 54.77 -89.93 45.22
C VAL A 507 54.65 -91.45 45.13
N THR A 508 54.51 -92.01 43.93
CA THR A 508 54.48 -93.47 43.70
C THR A 508 55.77 -94.13 44.18
N LYS A 509 56.94 -93.57 43.88
CA LYS A 509 58.22 -94.09 44.36
C LYS A 509 58.34 -94.01 45.88
N LEU A 510 58.01 -92.89 46.50
CA LEU A 510 58.10 -92.68 47.95
C LEU A 510 57.10 -93.57 48.71
N LEU A 511 55.88 -93.76 48.17
CA LEU A 511 54.92 -94.74 48.69
C LEU A 511 55.43 -96.18 48.52
N GLY A 512 56.08 -96.50 47.40
CA GLY A 512 56.72 -97.80 47.18
C GLY A 512 57.85 -98.07 48.17
N GLU A 513 58.77 -97.12 48.35
CA GLU A 513 59.85 -97.19 49.35
C GLU A 513 59.30 -97.27 50.77
N ALA A 514 58.26 -96.51 51.11
CA ALA A 514 57.61 -96.55 52.43
C ALA A 514 56.88 -97.88 52.69
N THR A 515 56.18 -98.44 51.70
CA THR A 515 55.51 -99.75 51.85
C THR A 515 56.51 -100.90 51.88
N ALA A 516 57.56 -100.87 51.04
CA ALA A 516 58.67 -101.81 51.10
C ALA A 516 59.35 -101.78 52.47
N LYS A 517 59.76 -100.60 52.96
CA LYS A 517 60.42 -100.43 54.27
C LYS A 517 59.50 -100.79 55.45
N LYS A 518 58.19 -100.56 55.34
CA LYS A 518 57.20 -101.06 56.32
C LYS A 518 57.20 -102.59 56.36
N SER A 519 57.21 -103.25 55.20
CA SER A 519 57.25 -104.72 55.13
C SER A 519 58.58 -105.31 55.57
N GLU A 520 59.70 -104.66 55.25
CA GLU A 520 61.05 -105.02 55.68
C GLU A 520 61.16 -104.96 57.21
N LEU A 521 60.76 -103.85 57.84
CA LEU A 521 60.77 -103.70 59.30
C LEU A 521 59.82 -104.68 60.00
N ALA A 522 58.67 -105.00 59.40
CA ALA A 522 57.77 -106.04 59.92
C ALA A 522 58.42 -107.44 59.84
N ASN A 523 58.98 -107.81 58.69
CA ASN A 523 59.64 -109.10 58.48
C ASN A 523 60.89 -109.26 59.37
N ILE A 524 61.65 -108.19 59.60
CA ILE A 524 62.79 -108.18 60.53
C ILE A 524 62.29 -108.38 61.98
N ALA A 525 61.26 -107.66 62.42
CA ALA A 525 60.70 -107.84 63.75
C ALA A 525 60.12 -109.25 63.98
N GLU A 526 59.54 -109.87 62.95
CA GLU A 526 59.14 -111.28 62.99
C GLU A 526 60.34 -112.22 63.05
N ALA A 527 61.40 -111.99 62.25
CA ALA A 527 62.62 -112.79 62.26
C ALA A 527 63.38 -112.68 63.60
N GLU A 528 63.49 -111.50 64.19
CA GLU A 528 64.07 -111.28 65.52
C GLU A 528 63.25 -111.99 66.61
N LYS A 529 61.91 -111.91 66.55
CA LYS A 529 61.02 -112.69 67.41
C LYS A 529 61.28 -114.20 67.29
N PHE A 530 61.46 -114.73 66.07
CA PHE A 530 61.79 -116.15 65.88
C PHE A 530 63.20 -116.50 66.39
N GLN A 531 64.21 -115.64 66.21
CA GLN A 531 65.56 -115.86 66.75
C GLN A 531 65.56 -115.88 68.28
N LEU A 532 64.89 -114.92 68.92
CA LEU A 532 64.77 -114.86 70.38
C LEU A 532 64.05 -116.09 70.96
N LEU A 533 63.04 -116.63 70.26
CA LEU A 533 62.39 -117.90 70.63
C LEU A 533 63.33 -119.10 70.51
N VAL A 534 64.14 -119.18 69.45
CA VAL A 534 65.13 -120.25 69.26
C VAL A 534 66.26 -120.18 70.30
N GLU A 535 66.72 -118.99 70.64
CA GLU A 535 67.76 -118.77 71.66
C GLU A 535 67.25 -119.09 73.06
N ALA A 536 66.08 -118.58 73.45
CA ALA A 536 65.48 -118.83 74.75
C ALA A 536 65.17 -120.32 75.03
N LEU A 537 64.94 -121.11 73.97
CA LEU A 537 64.72 -122.57 74.08
C LEU A 537 66.02 -123.39 74.00
N GLY A 538 67.20 -122.76 73.87
CA GLY A 538 68.49 -123.47 73.88
C GLY A 538 68.94 -124.03 72.53
N GLY A 539 68.47 -123.47 71.41
CA GLY A 539 68.97 -123.76 70.07
C GLY A 539 67.99 -124.50 69.16
N SER A 540 68.34 -124.60 67.87
CA SER A 540 67.41 -125.00 66.80
C SER A 540 66.81 -126.40 66.95
N GLN A 541 67.55 -127.39 67.49
CA GLN A 541 66.97 -128.71 67.77
C GLN A 541 66.00 -128.70 68.96
N ALA A 542 66.19 -127.80 69.94
CA ALA A 542 65.26 -127.66 71.05
C ALA A 542 63.98 -126.93 70.59
N TYR A 543 64.10 -125.84 69.82
CA TYR A 543 62.95 -125.19 69.17
C TYR A 543 62.20 -126.15 68.23
N GLY A 544 62.90 -126.92 67.41
CA GLY A 544 62.27 -127.91 66.53
C GLY A 544 61.51 -129.01 67.28
N ARG A 545 62.01 -129.44 68.45
CA ARG A 545 61.30 -130.38 69.34
C ARG A 545 60.13 -129.73 70.08
N TYR A 546 60.27 -128.48 70.51
CA TYR A 546 59.18 -127.70 71.09
C TYR A 546 58.04 -127.52 70.09
N LEU A 547 58.35 -127.04 68.89
CA LEU A 547 57.38 -126.84 67.81
C LEU A 547 56.72 -128.17 67.39
N PHE A 548 57.49 -129.25 67.31
CA PHE A 548 56.94 -130.59 67.05
C PHE A 548 56.02 -131.09 68.17
N ALA A 549 56.28 -130.78 69.44
CA ALA A 549 55.44 -131.14 70.57
C ALA A 549 54.17 -130.27 70.67
N GLU A 550 54.30 -128.95 70.43
CA GLU A 550 53.19 -127.99 70.43
C GLU A 550 52.23 -128.19 69.24
N ASN A 551 52.72 -128.76 68.13
CA ASN A 551 51.93 -129.10 66.95
C ASN A 551 51.63 -130.62 66.84
N LEU A 552 51.81 -131.39 67.92
CA LEU A 552 51.52 -132.83 67.94
C LEU A 552 50.03 -133.04 68.29
N PRO A 553 49.17 -133.57 67.39
CA PRO A 553 47.74 -133.65 67.65
C PRO A 553 47.37 -134.63 68.77
N ASP A 554 46.43 -134.25 69.63
CA ASP A 554 46.03 -134.98 70.86
C ASP A 554 45.43 -136.39 70.64
N GLN A 555 45.26 -136.86 69.40
CA GLN A 555 44.69 -138.17 69.08
C GLN A 555 45.51 -138.90 68.00
N ILE A 556 46.18 -139.98 68.40
CA ILE A 556 47.06 -140.78 67.55
C ILE A 556 46.46 -142.18 67.33
N SER A 557 46.05 -142.50 66.10
CA SER A 557 45.51 -143.81 65.71
C SER A 557 46.57 -144.69 65.04
N LEU A 558 47.19 -145.58 65.81
CA LEU A 558 48.35 -146.36 65.39
C LEU A 558 47.95 -147.70 64.74
N ASN A 559 47.66 -147.69 63.44
CA ASN A 559 47.30 -148.88 62.67
C ASN A 559 48.54 -149.67 62.21
N VAL A 560 48.75 -150.86 62.76
CA VAL A 560 49.82 -151.79 62.34
C VAL A 560 49.29 -152.71 61.23
N PHE A 561 49.89 -152.64 60.04
CA PHE A 561 49.55 -153.50 58.91
C PHE A 561 50.58 -154.62 58.74
N TYR A 562 50.14 -155.87 58.83
CA TYR A 562 51.00 -157.04 58.60
C TYR A 562 51.13 -157.33 57.10
N ALA A 563 52.28 -156.97 56.52
CA ALA A 563 52.58 -157.19 55.11
C ALA A 563 53.43 -158.45 54.91
N GLY A 564 52.98 -159.36 54.04
CA GLY A 564 53.84 -160.41 53.48
C GLY A 564 54.89 -159.84 52.52
N PRO A 565 55.93 -160.61 52.16
CA PRO A 565 57.06 -160.11 51.36
C PRO A 565 56.71 -159.90 49.88
N GLY A 566 56.02 -158.80 49.56
CA GLY A 566 55.77 -158.38 48.18
C GLY A 566 54.78 -157.21 48.02
N THR A 567 55.24 -156.11 47.40
CA THR A 567 54.44 -155.02 46.79
C THR A 567 53.40 -154.30 47.66
N LEU A 568 53.81 -153.17 48.27
CA LEU A 568 53.00 -152.25 49.08
C LEU A 568 52.56 -150.97 48.31
N TRP A 569 52.66 -150.95 46.97
CA TRP A 569 52.68 -149.71 46.18
C TRP A 569 51.49 -149.48 45.22
N THR A 570 50.43 -150.29 45.30
CA THR A 570 49.22 -150.11 44.48
C THR A 570 48.17 -149.19 45.12
N ASP A 571 48.06 -149.18 46.46
CA ASP A 571 46.92 -148.59 47.17
C ASP A 571 47.08 -147.10 47.53
N LEU A 572 48.26 -146.51 47.29
CA LEU A 572 48.56 -145.13 47.69
C LEU A 572 47.78 -144.05 46.91
N LYS A 573 47.00 -144.43 45.89
CA LYS A 573 46.24 -143.48 45.05
C LYS A 573 45.02 -142.87 45.76
N GLY A 574 44.37 -143.59 46.67
CA GLY A 574 43.11 -143.12 47.28
C GLY A 574 43.27 -141.95 48.26
N PHE A 575 44.48 -141.69 48.77
CA PHE A 575 44.70 -140.69 49.82
C PHE A 575 44.60 -139.23 49.32
N GLN A 576 45.03 -138.97 48.08
CA GLN A 576 45.19 -137.60 47.58
C GLN A 576 43.84 -136.94 47.22
N GLU A 577 42.91 -137.71 46.67
CA GLU A 577 41.55 -137.26 46.34
C GLU A 577 40.73 -136.92 47.60
N ALA A 578 40.93 -137.68 48.69
CA ALA A 578 40.22 -137.50 49.96
C ALA A 578 40.56 -136.18 50.69
N MET A 579 41.75 -135.60 50.46
CA MET A 579 42.15 -134.34 51.08
C MET A 579 41.70 -133.12 50.25
N MET A 580 41.94 -133.14 48.94
CA MET A 580 41.56 -132.03 48.05
C MET A 580 40.04 -131.82 47.96
N GLY A 581 39.24 -132.89 48.02
CA GLY A 581 37.78 -132.79 47.93
C GLY A 581 37.08 -132.22 49.19
N ARG A 582 37.81 -131.94 50.28
CA ARG A 582 37.23 -131.65 51.60
C ARG A 582 37.65 -130.33 52.24
N MET A 583 38.44 -129.50 51.54
CA MET A 583 38.86 -128.18 52.04
C MET A 583 38.32 -127.04 51.17
N VAL A 584 37.61 -126.11 51.80
CA VAL A 584 37.17 -124.81 51.26
C VAL A 584 36.19 -124.88 50.07
N SER A 585 35.09 -125.62 50.27
CA SER A 585 33.87 -125.49 49.48
C SER A 585 32.95 -124.37 50.03
N GLU A 586 33.48 -123.14 50.21
CA GLU A 586 32.76 -122.02 50.85
C GLU A 586 32.80 -120.71 50.03
N ASN A 587 31.68 -120.45 49.32
CA ASN A 587 30.95 -119.19 49.07
C ASN A 587 31.67 -117.79 49.02
N PRO A 588 31.11 -116.80 48.26
CA PRO A 588 30.38 -116.89 46.98
C PRO A 588 30.73 -115.77 45.94
N ASN A 589 29.99 -115.74 44.82
CA ASN A 589 30.19 -114.96 43.58
C ASN A 589 29.84 -113.45 43.67
N PRO A 590 30.27 -112.57 42.72
CA PRO A 590 29.36 -112.27 41.58
C PRO A 590 29.98 -111.91 40.19
N THR A 591 29.40 -112.52 39.13
CA THR A 591 28.90 -111.88 37.88
C THR A 591 29.86 -111.34 36.77
N ALA A 592 30.25 -112.26 35.88
CA ALA A 592 29.96 -112.31 34.43
C ALA A 592 30.48 -111.29 33.37
N ALA A 593 31.01 -111.85 32.27
CA ALA A 593 31.18 -111.32 30.89
C ALA A 593 31.49 -112.51 29.94
N PRO A 594 31.63 -112.37 28.59
CA PRO A 594 31.22 -111.30 27.65
C PRO A 594 30.00 -111.80 26.81
N PRO A 595 29.96 -112.17 25.49
CA PRO A 595 30.85 -112.06 24.32
C PRO A 595 30.34 -111.04 23.26
N ALA A 596 30.30 -111.38 21.95
CA ALA A 596 29.92 -110.49 20.83
C ALA A 596 29.18 -111.21 19.66
N ALA A 597 28.50 -110.43 18.80
CA ALA A 597 27.96 -110.82 17.48
C ALA A 597 27.95 -109.59 16.52
N SER A 598 27.67 -109.76 15.21
CA SER A 598 28.12 -108.80 14.18
C SER A 598 27.16 -108.50 13.01
N ALA A 599 27.50 -107.42 12.28
CA ALA A 599 27.33 -107.18 10.83
C ALA A 599 26.03 -106.58 10.22
N SER A 600 26.25 -105.67 9.24
CA SER A 600 25.66 -105.64 7.88
C SER A 600 24.77 -104.45 7.41
N ALA A 601 25.18 -103.88 6.26
CA ALA A 601 24.40 -103.26 5.15
C ALA A 601 23.60 -101.92 5.29
N ASN A 602 24.12 -100.86 4.63
CA ASN A 602 23.59 -100.12 3.44
C ASN A 602 22.13 -100.33 2.96
N PRO A 603 21.54 -99.40 2.15
CA PRO A 603 21.62 -97.92 2.10
C PRO A 603 20.22 -97.27 1.79
N THR A 604 20.16 -96.12 1.09
CA THR A 604 18.96 -95.46 0.47
C THR A 604 17.90 -94.86 1.45
N ALA A 605 17.08 -93.83 1.12
CA ALA A 605 16.91 -92.96 -0.06
C ALA A 605 16.34 -91.55 0.31
N SER A 606 16.27 -90.62 -0.66
CA SER A 606 15.44 -89.37 -0.67
C SER A 606 13.96 -89.69 -1.05
N PRO A 607 12.99 -88.79 -1.44
CA PRO A 607 13.07 -87.54 -2.24
C PRO A 607 11.98 -86.43 -1.94
N VAL A 608 11.56 -85.62 -2.94
CA VAL A 608 10.37 -84.69 -3.01
C VAL A 608 10.55 -83.37 -2.23
N SER A 609 10.71 -82.16 -2.82
CA SER A 609 9.85 -81.30 -3.70
C SER A 609 8.68 -80.61 -2.96
N ASP A 610 8.29 -79.35 -3.24
CA ASP A 610 7.71 -78.84 -4.50
C ASP A 610 7.92 -77.33 -4.81
N GLY A 611 7.68 -76.96 -6.08
CA GLY A 611 7.26 -75.61 -6.53
C GLY A 611 5.79 -75.64 -7.00
N PRO A 612 5.30 -74.87 -8.02
CA PRO A 612 6.04 -74.05 -8.98
C PRO A 612 5.39 -72.62 -9.19
N PRO A 613 4.94 -72.07 -10.35
CA PRO A 613 5.26 -70.67 -10.71
C PRO A 613 4.11 -69.75 -11.23
N ALA A 614 4.49 -68.52 -11.67
CA ALA A 614 3.70 -67.51 -12.42
C ALA A 614 2.59 -66.79 -11.60
N THR A 615 2.17 -65.53 -11.79
CA THR A 615 2.47 -64.38 -12.70
C THR A 615 2.52 -63.08 -11.84
N GLY A 616 2.82 -61.85 -12.27
CA GLY A 616 3.29 -61.28 -13.55
C GLY A 616 2.61 -59.92 -13.89
N ARG A 617 3.32 -59.00 -14.57
CA ARG A 617 2.87 -57.66 -15.09
C ARG A 617 2.70 -56.52 -14.04
N LEU A 618 3.46 -55.42 -14.19
CA LEU A 618 3.01 -54.01 -14.29
C LEU A 618 4.12 -52.96 -14.05
N ASP A 619 4.25 -52.01 -15.00
CA ASP A 619 4.72 -50.62 -14.80
C ASP A 619 3.68 -49.82 -13.96
N PRO A 620 3.91 -48.60 -13.37
CA PRO A 620 4.73 -47.52 -13.97
C PRO A 620 5.36 -46.41 -13.05
N THR A 621 6.05 -45.46 -13.71
CA THR A 621 6.15 -44.00 -13.42
C THR A 621 6.83 -43.40 -12.16
N ALA A 622 7.77 -42.48 -12.46
CA ALA A 622 7.87 -41.09 -11.97
C ALA A 622 8.36 -40.76 -10.54
N SER A 623 9.59 -40.23 -10.49
CA SER A 623 9.96 -39.01 -9.73
C SER A 623 10.57 -38.03 -10.75
N ARG A 624 9.76 -37.11 -11.29
CA ARG A 624 9.57 -35.70 -10.88
C ARG A 624 10.68 -34.73 -11.32
N ARG A 625 10.22 -33.66 -11.97
CA ARG A 625 10.86 -32.33 -11.96
C ARG A 625 10.69 -31.69 -10.60
#